data_AF-A0A0S8JEG5-F1
#
_entry.id   AF-A0A0S8JEG5-F1
#
_cell.length_a   1.000
_cell.length_b   1.000
_cell.length_c   1.000
_cell.angle_alpha   90.00
_cell.angle_beta   90.00
_cell.angle_gamma   90.00
#
_symmetry.space_group_name_H-M   'P 1'
#
loop_
_entity.id
_entity.type
_entity.pdbx_description
1 polymer ?
#
loop_
_entity_poly.entity_id
_entity_poly.type
_entity_poly.pdbx_seq_one_letter_code
_entity_poly.pdbx_strand_id
1 'polypeptide(L)'
;MYQQKVLIAVLLAMMVPAIAVTQGNLTDPYVILDHHFQANGGLDRMRGERTQYIEGRVSVAGLEGTIKAWTQKPDLTRTEVDLGALRMTQGDNGRAQWVLDSNGKLQRITNLDQSAIKRKEVKRRMAEYEYADPHSEVFVVTFEGIEKVNNEDCYVIRVKNNINKDVHTRYINTNSMLLEKSVSIEDENSNDAFYGDYREVDGLMVAFWTKQILHQTGQEERITITKYVSNLEIDSALFDPPEETTRDYQFVEGNSAENIPFRFIENHLYIPVTVGCKERFWILDTGAGMSVISEEFANLLGLELLGDLKGKGGGGTVNVKLTTLPPFNLQGIQFKEQTVAVINMKRLNQRLGMEIVGILGYDFLSRFVTKIDYANELVSFYDPETFEYTGNGHKLNGHIKNNIFRIEATLDAQHTGTWLFDIGASTSSLHGAYALLNGFTQRKGVEGMGQGAANTFRTKSVKCDNIEFAGFVVDDPKVNFSYGGTDTVFTADEIGVLGNSLFRNFVIYCDYKNEQLIVEKGDDFNKEFPEDKTGLTLIRSENGGFEVLFVAEGTPAAKAGFREGDTVKSINGIDVRYIDGLIAIRKMLKEEPGTEYAFVVKRDGKEKRLKLKLANLY
;
A
#
# COMPACT_ATOMS: atom_id res chain seq x y z
N MET A 1 -3.30 4.55 1.51
CA MET A 1 -1.96 4.32 2.12
C MET A 1 -1.80 2.87 2.53
N TYR A 2 -0.74 2.19 2.10
CA TYR A 2 -0.52 0.78 2.43
C TYR A 2 0.32 0.65 3.69
N GLN A 3 -0.14 -0.16 4.65
CA GLN A 3 0.81 -0.84 5.54
C GLN A 3 1.67 -1.74 4.66
N GLN A 4 2.98 -1.48 4.57
CA GLN A 4 3.88 -2.60 4.32
C GLN A 4 3.78 -3.49 5.54
N LYS A 5 3.51 -4.79 5.31
CA LYS A 5 3.66 -5.79 6.37
C LYS A 5 5.02 -5.56 7.02
N VAL A 6 5.07 -5.47 8.34
CA VAL A 6 6.34 -5.63 9.06
C VAL A 6 6.90 -6.96 8.55
N LEU A 7 8.08 -6.93 7.93
CA LEU A 7 8.51 -8.02 7.05
C LEU A 7 9.18 -9.10 7.90
N ILE A 8 8.40 -9.71 8.79
CA ILE A 8 8.88 -10.62 9.84
C ILE A 8 9.21 -11.99 9.24
N ALA A 9 10.19 -12.00 8.36
CA ALA A 9 10.83 -13.17 7.80
C ALA A 9 11.90 -13.64 8.79
N VAL A 10 11.55 -14.65 9.59
CA VAL A 10 12.49 -15.32 10.50
C VAL A 10 13.43 -16.20 9.66
N LEU A 11 14.49 -15.58 9.14
CA LEU A 11 15.59 -16.26 8.46
C LEU A 11 16.63 -16.69 9.50
N LEU A 12 16.92 -17.99 9.55
CA LEU A 12 17.83 -18.60 10.54
C LEU A 12 19.00 -19.31 9.82
N ALA A 13 20.23 -19.05 10.26
CA ALA A 13 21.46 -19.80 9.97
C ALA A 13 21.93 -20.53 11.25
N MET A 14 22.82 -21.55 11.17
CA MET A 14 22.87 -22.76 12.05
C MET A 14 24.23 -23.55 12.29
N MET A 15 25.39 -22.97 12.69
CA MET A 15 26.75 -23.62 12.96
C MET A 15 27.16 -24.34 14.31
N VAL A 16 28.35 -24.95 14.42
CA VAL A 16 29.11 -25.13 15.70
C VAL A 16 30.60 -24.82 15.41
N PRO A 17 31.47 -24.30 16.31
CA PRO A 17 32.75 -23.72 15.85
C PRO A 17 33.66 -24.72 15.12
N ALA A 18 34.12 -24.33 13.94
CA ALA A 18 35.06 -25.09 13.13
C ALA A 18 36.50 -24.75 13.51
N ILE A 19 37.36 -25.77 13.50
CA ILE A 19 38.81 -25.64 13.61
C ILE A 19 39.31 -24.84 12.39
N ALA A 20 40.25 -23.92 12.60
CA ALA A 20 40.82 -23.10 11.54
C ALA A 20 41.50 -23.94 10.44
N VAL A 21 40.78 -24.24 9.37
CA VAL A 21 41.34 -24.77 8.13
C VAL A 21 41.78 -23.59 7.29
N THR A 22 43.09 -23.44 7.07
CA THR A 22 43.62 -22.47 6.10
C THR A 22 43.22 -22.90 4.69
N GLN A 23 42.14 -22.35 4.16
CA GLN A 23 41.68 -22.60 2.80
C GLN A 23 42.12 -21.45 1.90
N GLY A 24 42.65 -21.79 0.72
CA GLY A 24 42.83 -20.80 -0.35
C GLY A 24 41.46 -20.35 -0.87
N ASN A 25 41.44 -19.20 -1.55
CA ASN A 25 40.20 -18.61 -2.09
C ASN A 25 39.41 -19.63 -2.92
N LEU A 26 38.30 -20.10 -2.38
CA LEU A 26 37.37 -20.97 -3.08
C LEU A 26 36.65 -20.19 -4.19
N THR A 27 36.35 -20.87 -5.28
CA THR A 27 35.63 -20.28 -6.44
C THR A 27 34.47 -21.14 -6.93
N ASP A 28 34.38 -22.40 -6.50
CA ASP A 28 33.22 -23.27 -6.75
C ASP A 28 32.12 -22.95 -5.72
N PRO A 29 30.94 -22.48 -6.16
CA PRO A 29 29.86 -22.13 -5.24
C PRO A 29 29.33 -23.33 -4.44
N TYR A 30 29.40 -24.55 -4.96
CA TYR A 30 28.91 -25.74 -4.25
C TYR A 30 29.89 -26.22 -3.18
N VAL A 31 31.20 -26.03 -3.38
CA VAL A 31 32.21 -26.25 -2.33
C VAL A 31 32.08 -25.20 -1.22
N ILE A 32 31.84 -23.93 -1.58
CA ILE A 32 31.57 -22.87 -0.60
C ILE A 32 30.28 -23.18 0.17
N LEU A 33 29.23 -23.66 -0.51
CA LEU A 33 27.99 -24.08 0.14
C LEU A 33 28.16 -25.31 1.03
N ASP A 34 28.91 -26.34 0.63
CA ASP A 34 29.20 -27.48 1.52
C ASP A 34 29.97 -27.02 2.76
N HIS A 35 31.04 -26.25 2.63
CA HIS A 35 31.76 -25.72 3.79
C HIS A 35 30.88 -24.85 4.68
N HIS A 36 29.97 -24.06 4.09
CA HIS A 36 28.92 -23.36 4.81
C HIS A 36 27.97 -24.33 5.52
N PHE A 37 27.53 -25.43 4.92
CA PHE A 37 26.66 -26.40 5.60
C PHE A 37 27.38 -27.23 6.67
N GLN A 38 28.65 -27.60 6.47
CA GLN A 38 29.48 -28.26 7.49
C GLN A 38 29.73 -27.34 8.67
N ALA A 39 30.00 -26.05 8.40
CA ALA A 39 29.96 -25.03 9.43
C ALA A 39 28.59 -25.06 10.10
N ASN A 40 27.49 -24.96 9.33
CA ASN A 40 26.09 -25.03 9.78
C ASN A 40 25.60 -26.41 10.32
N GLY A 41 26.45 -27.14 11.05
CA GLY A 41 26.08 -28.37 11.76
C GLY A 41 25.87 -29.61 10.89
N GLY A 42 26.11 -29.48 9.58
CA GLY A 42 25.94 -30.52 8.56
C GLY A 42 24.56 -30.45 7.87
N LEU A 43 24.55 -30.52 6.53
CA LEU A 43 23.32 -30.42 5.72
C LEU A 43 22.23 -31.43 6.13
N ASP A 44 22.62 -32.65 6.51
CA ASP A 44 21.68 -33.68 6.97
C ASP A 44 20.99 -33.32 8.29
N ARG A 45 21.70 -32.65 9.21
CA ARG A 45 21.10 -32.14 10.46
C ARG A 45 20.14 -30.98 10.17
N MET A 46 20.54 -30.05 9.29
CA MET A 46 19.69 -28.95 8.84
C MET A 46 18.42 -29.43 8.13
N ARG A 47 18.51 -30.51 7.32
CA ARG A 47 17.35 -31.20 6.72
C ARG A 47 16.53 -31.99 7.75
N GLY A 48 17.19 -32.56 8.76
CA GLY A 48 16.58 -33.32 9.84
C GLY A 48 15.71 -32.48 10.79
N GLU A 49 16.00 -31.19 10.94
CA GLU A 49 15.14 -30.27 11.71
C GLU A 49 13.79 -30.09 11.01
N ARG A 50 12.71 -30.54 11.65
CA ARG A 50 11.34 -30.48 11.11
C ARG A 50 10.48 -29.39 11.71
N THR A 51 10.69 -29.02 12.97
CA THR A 51 9.98 -27.92 13.63
C THR A 51 10.96 -26.98 14.31
N GLN A 52 10.54 -25.71 14.46
CA GLN A 52 11.30 -24.66 15.13
C GLN A 52 10.33 -23.85 16.00
N TYR A 53 10.79 -23.45 17.18
CA TYR A 53 10.15 -22.39 17.97
C TYR A 53 11.17 -21.34 18.37
N ILE A 54 10.85 -20.07 18.13
CA ILE A 54 11.62 -18.93 18.63
C ILE A 54 10.77 -18.02 19.49
N GLU A 55 11.42 -17.42 20.49
CA GLU A 55 10.90 -16.33 21.30
C GLU A 55 12.00 -15.28 21.45
N GLY A 56 11.64 -14.01 21.36
CA GLY A 56 12.63 -12.93 21.33
C GLY A 56 12.06 -11.53 21.51
N ARG A 57 12.96 -10.56 21.42
CA ARG A 57 12.66 -9.14 21.28
C ARG A 57 12.62 -8.75 19.81
N VAL A 58 11.75 -7.81 19.48
CA VAL A 58 11.73 -7.15 18.17
C VAL A 58 11.70 -5.64 18.38
N SER A 59 12.43 -4.90 17.55
CA SER A 59 12.43 -3.44 17.52
C SER A 59 12.37 -2.95 16.08
N VAL A 60 11.45 -2.03 15.78
CA VAL A 60 11.26 -1.46 14.45
C VAL A 60 10.80 -0.01 14.57
N ALA A 61 11.49 0.91 13.90
CA ALA A 61 11.10 2.32 13.82
C ALA A 61 10.72 2.99 15.18
N GLY A 62 11.49 2.72 16.24
CA GLY A 62 11.25 3.28 17.59
C GLY A 62 10.19 2.53 18.43
N LEU A 63 9.50 1.54 17.87
CA LEU A 63 8.70 0.57 18.62
C LEU A 63 9.60 -0.56 19.10
N GLU A 64 9.37 -1.05 20.34
CA GLU A 64 10.01 -2.22 20.91
C GLU A 64 8.96 -3.18 21.48
N GLY A 65 9.24 -4.48 21.44
CA GLY A 65 8.24 -5.48 21.76
C GLY A 65 8.77 -6.90 21.86
N THR A 66 7.88 -7.87 21.65
CA THR A 66 8.18 -9.30 21.66
C THR A 66 7.73 -9.97 20.37
N ILE A 67 8.45 -11.04 20.02
CA ILE A 67 8.13 -11.93 18.90
C ILE A 67 8.10 -13.37 19.41
N LYS A 68 7.11 -14.13 18.93
CA LYS A 68 7.11 -15.59 18.96
C LYS A 68 6.86 -16.09 17.55
N ALA A 69 7.58 -17.12 17.13
CA ALA A 69 7.31 -17.77 15.86
C ALA A 69 7.49 -19.28 15.96
N TRP A 70 6.62 -19.99 15.26
CA TRP A 70 6.59 -21.44 15.12
C TRP A 70 6.66 -21.76 13.63
N THR A 71 7.51 -22.72 13.28
CA THR A 71 7.63 -23.24 11.92
C THR A 71 7.57 -24.76 11.96
N GLN A 72 6.86 -25.36 11.03
CA GLN A 72 6.97 -26.80 10.74
C GLN A 72 7.13 -26.99 9.23
N LYS A 73 8.22 -27.66 8.83
CA LYS A 73 8.51 -27.94 7.43
C LYS A 73 7.41 -28.82 6.80
N PRO A 74 7.06 -28.58 5.52
CA PRO A 74 7.77 -27.69 4.60
C PRO A 74 7.26 -26.24 4.59
N ASP A 75 6.05 -25.95 5.08
CA ASP A 75 5.37 -24.66 4.85
C ASP A 75 4.44 -24.16 5.98
N LEU A 76 4.30 -24.88 7.09
CA LEU A 76 3.45 -24.43 8.20
C LEU A 76 4.16 -23.36 9.02
N THR A 77 3.49 -22.23 9.25
CA THR A 77 4.06 -21.11 10.02
C THR A 77 3.01 -20.42 10.90
N ARG A 78 3.46 -19.89 12.04
CA ARG A 78 2.72 -18.94 12.86
C ARG A 78 3.71 -17.92 13.42
N THR A 79 3.40 -16.63 13.32
CA THR A 79 4.18 -15.55 13.91
C THR A 79 3.25 -14.63 14.69
N GLU A 80 3.59 -14.38 15.95
CA GLU A 80 2.93 -13.44 16.85
C GLU A 80 3.90 -12.32 17.21
N VAL A 81 3.49 -11.07 17.03
CA VAL A 81 4.25 -9.89 17.45
C VAL A 81 3.38 -8.90 18.20
N ASP A 82 3.89 -8.46 19.34
CA ASP A 82 3.32 -7.41 20.17
C ASP A 82 4.37 -6.30 20.34
N LEU A 83 4.12 -5.16 19.69
CA LEU A 83 4.87 -3.89 19.78
C LEU A 83 4.05 -2.83 20.55
N GLY A 84 3.22 -3.27 21.50
CA GLY A 84 2.29 -2.42 22.25
C GLY A 84 1.04 -2.08 21.44
N ALA A 85 1.05 -0.92 20.77
CA ALA A 85 -0.08 -0.44 19.97
C ALA A 85 -0.23 -1.17 18.63
N LEU A 86 0.87 -1.74 18.10
CA LEU A 86 0.83 -2.64 16.96
C LEU A 86 0.90 -4.08 17.44
N ARG A 87 -0.20 -4.80 17.30
CA ARG A 87 -0.23 -6.27 17.38
C ARG A 87 -0.44 -6.84 15.98
N MET A 88 0.21 -7.95 15.71
CA MET A 88 0.05 -8.70 14.47
C MET A 88 0.17 -10.20 14.77
N THR A 89 -0.72 -10.99 14.19
CA THR A 89 -0.60 -12.45 14.21
C THR A 89 -0.90 -12.98 12.82
N GLN A 90 -0.03 -13.81 12.28
CA GLN A 90 -0.18 -14.36 10.92
C GLN A 90 0.31 -15.80 10.87
N GLY A 91 -0.12 -16.55 9.86
CA GLY A 91 0.34 -17.90 9.64
C GLY A 91 0.00 -18.48 8.26
N ASP A 92 0.44 -19.71 8.05
CA ASP A 92 0.11 -20.58 6.92
C ASP A 92 -0.13 -21.98 7.51
N ASN A 93 -1.31 -22.55 7.28
CA ASN A 93 -1.67 -23.90 7.73
C ASN A 93 -1.51 -24.95 6.61
N GLY A 94 -0.74 -24.62 5.57
CA GLY A 94 -0.56 -25.41 4.35
C GLY A 94 -1.70 -25.27 3.35
N ARG A 95 -2.94 -25.08 3.84
CA ARG A 95 -4.16 -24.92 3.01
C ARG A 95 -4.41 -23.46 2.62
N ALA A 96 -4.16 -22.53 3.54
CA ALA A 96 -4.40 -21.09 3.37
C ALA A 96 -3.44 -20.28 4.25
N GLN A 97 -3.02 -19.13 3.73
CA GLN A 97 -2.38 -18.10 4.54
C GLN A 97 -3.44 -17.29 5.29
N TRP A 98 -3.08 -16.72 6.43
CA TRP A 98 -4.01 -15.92 7.22
C TRP A 98 -3.29 -14.85 8.03
N VAL A 99 -4.01 -13.78 8.35
CA VAL A 99 -3.53 -12.67 9.18
C VAL A 99 -4.67 -12.10 10.02
N LEU A 100 -4.38 -11.79 11.28
CA LEU A 100 -5.15 -10.88 12.11
C LEU A 100 -4.58 -9.46 11.93
N ASP A 101 -5.42 -8.51 11.52
CA ASP A 101 -5.07 -7.09 11.55
C ASP A 101 -4.89 -6.60 13.00
N SER A 102 -4.34 -5.40 13.17
CA SER A 102 -4.07 -4.82 14.50
C SER A 102 -5.33 -4.49 15.31
N ASN A 103 -6.51 -4.62 14.70
CA ASN A 103 -7.82 -4.43 15.31
C ASN A 103 -8.58 -5.76 15.48
N GLY A 104 -7.93 -6.91 15.23
CA GLY A 104 -8.44 -8.26 15.47
C GLY A 104 -9.28 -8.89 14.35
N LYS A 105 -9.34 -8.28 13.16
CA LYS A 105 -10.05 -8.86 12.00
C LYS A 105 -9.19 -9.93 11.34
N LEU A 106 -9.73 -11.15 11.25
CA LEU A 106 -9.12 -12.23 10.47
C LEU A 106 -9.37 -12.01 8.97
N GLN A 107 -8.29 -12.00 8.20
CA GLN A 107 -8.28 -12.23 6.77
C GLN A 107 -7.71 -13.63 6.52
N ARG A 108 -8.48 -14.47 5.81
CA ARG A 108 -7.98 -15.71 5.21
C ARG A 108 -7.63 -15.41 3.76
N ILE A 109 -6.42 -15.76 3.35
CA ILE A 109 -5.88 -15.54 2.01
C ILE A 109 -5.95 -16.89 1.29
N THR A 110 -7.07 -17.12 0.60
CA THR A 110 -7.36 -18.40 -0.08
C THR A 110 -7.11 -18.35 -1.58
N ASN A 111 -7.23 -17.18 -2.21
CA ASN A 111 -7.04 -17.01 -3.65
C ASN A 111 -5.65 -16.40 -3.92
N LEU A 112 -4.59 -17.19 -3.81
CA LEU A 112 -3.24 -16.73 -4.15
C LEU A 112 -3.10 -16.49 -5.66
N ASP A 113 -2.52 -15.34 -6.06
CA ASP A 113 -2.14 -15.09 -7.45
C ASP A 113 -1.04 -16.08 -7.93
N GLN A 114 -0.86 -16.17 -9.25
CA GLN A 114 0.14 -17.07 -9.85
C GLN A 114 1.59 -16.75 -9.42
N SER A 115 1.92 -15.50 -9.07
CA SER A 115 3.25 -15.14 -8.54
C SER A 115 3.42 -15.67 -7.12
N ALA A 116 2.40 -15.51 -6.26
CA ALA A 116 2.39 -15.99 -4.89
C ALA A 116 2.43 -17.53 -4.81
N ILE A 117 1.71 -18.24 -5.67
CA ILE A 117 1.79 -19.71 -5.79
C ILE A 117 3.22 -20.14 -6.17
N LYS A 118 3.79 -19.52 -7.21
CA LYS A 118 5.17 -19.78 -7.66
C LYS A 118 6.20 -19.50 -6.57
N ARG A 119 6.04 -18.41 -5.83
CA ARG A 119 6.90 -18.04 -4.69
C ARG A 119 6.79 -19.03 -3.54
N LYS A 120 5.59 -19.52 -3.21
CA LYS A 120 5.41 -20.56 -2.19
C LYS A 120 6.17 -21.84 -2.58
N GLU A 121 6.12 -22.25 -3.85
CA GLU A 121 6.89 -23.39 -4.36
C GLU A 121 8.42 -23.16 -4.31
N VAL A 122 8.91 -21.97 -4.69
CA VAL A 122 10.34 -21.64 -4.57
C VAL A 122 10.80 -21.70 -3.10
N LYS A 123 10.04 -21.08 -2.17
CA LYS A 123 10.36 -21.09 -0.74
C LYS A 123 10.33 -22.52 -0.17
N ARG A 124 9.35 -23.35 -0.57
CA ARG A 124 9.26 -24.77 -0.20
C ARG A 124 10.52 -25.55 -0.57
N ARG A 125 11.03 -25.38 -1.80
CA ARG A 125 12.24 -26.07 -2.27
C ARG A 125 13.52 -25.52 -1.64
N MET A 126 13.57 -24.22 -1.38
CA MET A 126 14.69 -23.62 -0.63
C MET A 126 14.77 -24.13 0.82
N ALA A 127 13.63 -24.40 1.47
CA ALA A 127 13.58 -24.95 2.83
C ALA A 127 14.04 -26.43 2.93
N GLU A 128 13.99 -27.18 1.83
CA GLU A 128 14.59 -28.53 1.71
C GLU A 128 16.05 -28.50 1.19
N TYR A 129 16.61 -27.30 1.01
CA TYR A 129 17.97 -27.05 0.52
C TYR A 129 18.23 -27.63 -0.88
N GLU A 130 17.24 -27.57 -1.80
CA GLU A 130 17.43 -28.05 -3.19
C GLU A 130 18.53 -27.26 -3.92
N TYR A 131 18.73 -25.98 -3.59
CA TYR A 131 19.83 -25.16 -4.13
C TYR A 131 21.24 -25.64 -3.74
N ALA A 132 21.37 -26.60 -2.81
CA ALA A 132 22.64 -27.24 -2.49
C ALA A 132 23.04 -28.32 -3.51
N ASP A 133 22.09 -28.80 -4.33
CA ASP A 133 22.33 -29.85 -5.31
C ASP A 133 22.86 -29.25 -6.63
N PRO A 134 24.09 -29.56 -7.07
CA PRO A 134 24.63 -29.10 -8.35
C PRO A 134 23.90 -29.69 -9.57
N HIS A 135 22.96 -30.63 -9.35
CA HIS A 135 22.10 -31.22 -10.37
C HIS A 135 20.64 -30.75 -10.30
N SER A 136 20.29 -29.75 -9.47
CA SER A 136 18.93 -29.20 -9.44
C SER A 136 18.52 -28.65 -10.81
N GLU A 137 17.37 -29.08 -11.31
CA GLU A 137 16.75 -28.54 -12.52
C GLU A 137 16.07 -27.17 -12.26
N VAL A 138 15.95 -26.74 -11.01
CA VAL A 138 15.25 -25.52 -10.59
C VAL A 138 16.21 -24.38 -10.26
N PHE A 139 17.24 -24.66 -9.46
CA PHE A 139 18.14 -23.64 -8.93
C PHE A 139 19.46 -23.57 -9.69
N VAL A 140 19.91 -22.34 -9.93
CA VAL A 140 21.25 -22.05 -10.46
C VAL A 140 21.99 -21.23 -9.42
N VAL A 141 23.10 -21.77 -8.92
CA VAL A 141 23.97 -21.10 -7.96
C VAL A 141 25.23 -20.59 -8.66
N THR A 142 25.56 -19.32 -8.46
CA THR A 142 26.78 -18.68 -8.98
C THR A 142 27.62 -18.08 -7.86
N PHE A 143 28.94 -18.17 -8.01
CA PHE A 143 29.90 -17.40 -7.22
C PHE A 143 30.16 -16.08 -7.96
N GLU A 144 29.88 -14.95 -7.31
CA GLU A 144 29.97 -13.61 -7.92
C GLU A 144 31.25 -12.86 -7.49
N GLY A 145 32.04 -13.41 -6.56
CA GLY A 145 33.29 -12.82 -6.07
C GLY A 145 33.37 -12.75 -4.55
N ILE A 146 34.35 -11.99 -4.04
CA ILE A 146 34.51 -11.69 -2.61
C ILE A 146 34.20 -10.21 -2.40
N GLU A 147 33.27 -9.92 -1.48
CA GLU A 147 32.90 -8.56 -1.06
C GLU A 147 33.05 -8.40 0.46
N LYS A 148 33.27 -7.17 0.93
CA LYS A 148 33.35 -6.89 2.37
C LYS A 148 31.99 -6.62 2.99
N VAL A 149 31.68 -7.30 4.09
CA VAL A 149 30.52 -7.06 4.94
C VAL A 149 31.02 -6.83 6.36
N ASN A 150 30.69 -5.68 6.98
CA ASN A 150 31.15 -5.33 8.33
C ASN A 150 32.69 -5.44 8.53
N ASN A 151 33.47 -5.15 7.47
CA ASN A 151 34.92 -5.32 7.32
C ASN A 151 35.43 -6.77 7.12
N GLU A 152 34.62 -7.79 7.39
CA GLU A 152 34.92 -9.19 7.09
C GLU A 152 34.81 -9.47 5.58
N ASP A 153 35.71 -10.30 5.06
CA ASP A 153 35.65 -10.77 3.67
C ASP A 153 34.60 -11.89 3.55
N CYS A 154 33.73 -11.81 2.54
CA CYS A 154 32.64 -12.74 2.32
C CYS A 154 32.60 -13.26 0.88
N TYR A 155 32.46 -14.57 0.70
CA TYR A 155 32.07 -15.16 -0.57
C TYR A 155 30.63 -14.73 -0.92
N VAL A 156 30.43 -14.21 -2.13
CA VAL A 156 29.12 -13.80 -2.64
C VAL A 156 28.53 -14.95 -3.45
N ILE A 157 27.56 -15.64 -2.87
CA ILE A 157 26.86 -16.79 -3.48
C ILE A 157 25.45 -16.35 -3.88
N ARG A 158 25.16 -16.35 -5.17
CA ARG A 158 23.87 -15.93 -5.72
C ARG A 158 23.07 -17.14 -6.17
N VAL A 159 21.82 -17.22 -5.72
CA VAL A 159 20.86 -18.26 -6.04
C VAL A 159 19.74 -17.65 -6.89
N LYS A 160 19.57 -18.19 -8.10
CA LYS A 160 18.45 -17.91 -9.00
C LYS A 160 17.62 -19.17 -9.18
N ASN A 161 16.38 -19.01 -9.62
CA ASN A 161 15.49 -20.12 -9.96
C ASN A 161 14.83 -19.90 -11.34
N ASN A 162 14.20 -20.94 -11.90
CA ASN A 162 13.47 -20.88 -13.17
C ASN A 162 11.94 -20.83 -13.04
N ILE A 163 11.40 -20.83 -11.81
CA ILE A 163 9.97 -20.82 -11.50
C ILE A 163 9.43 -19.38 -11.50
N ASN A 164 10.17 -18.43 -10.91
CA ASN A 164 9.85 -17.01 -10.87
C ASN A 164 11.11 -16.13 -11.03
N LYS A 165 10.98 -14.82 -10.79
CA LYS A 165 12.07 -13.83 -10.91
C LYS A 165 12.80 -13.55 -9.59
N ASP A 166 12.44 -14.24 -8.50
CA ASP A 166 13.02 -13.98 -7.18
C ASP A 166 14.49 -14.41 -7.13
N VAL A 167 15.30 -13.62 -6.44
CA VAL A 167 16.76 -13.83 -6.35
C VAL A 167 17.21 -13.69 -4.90
N HIS A 168 18.03 -14.64 -4.44
CA HIS A 168 18.63 -14.61 -3.12
C HIS A 168 20.15 -14.62 -3.21
N THR A 169 20.81 -13.63 -2.63
CA THR A 169 22.27 -13.57 -2.51
C THR A 169 22.67 -13.82 -1.06
N ARG A 170 23.68 -14.64 -0.83
CA ARG A 170 24.26 -14.99 0.47
C ARG A 170 25.70 -14.49 0.53
N TYR A 171 26.05 -13.82 1.61
CA TYR A 171 27.40 -13.34 1.91
C TYR A 171 27.96 -14.20 3.03
N ILE A 172 28.85 -15.12 2.67
CA ILE A 172 29.38 -16.16 3.56
C ILE A 172 30.80 -15.79 3.95
N ASN A 173 31.05 -15.53 5.24
CA ASN A 173 32.35 -15.16 5.80
C ASN A 173 33.45 -16.15 5.37
N THR A 174 34.57 -15.67 4.83
CA THR A 174 35.63 -16.56 4.30
C THR A 174 36.38 -17.34 5.38
N ASN A 175 36.31 -16.90 6.65
CA ASN A 175 37.00 -17.50 7.79
C ASN A 175 36.08 -18.43 8.60
N SER A 176 34.89 -17.97 8.97
CA SER A 176 33.94 -18.73 9.80
C SER A 176 32.96 -19.59 8.98
N MET A 177 32.85 -19.35 7.67
CA MET A 177 31.85 -19.94 6.77
C MET A 177 30.39 -19.69 7.21
N LEU A 178 30.16 -18.69 8.06
CA LEU A 178 28.83 -18.24 8.48
C LEU A 178 28.23 -17.19 7.55
N LEU A 179 26.90 -17.05 7.59
CA LEU A 179 26.19 -16.02 6.85
C LEU A 179 26.33 -14.67 7.59
N GLU A 180 27.02 -13.70 7.02
CA GLU A 180 27.08 -12.33 7.59
C GLU A 180 25.87 -11.51 7.12
N LYS A 181 25.50 -11.70 5.86
CA LYS A 181 24.42 -10.97 5.18
C LYS A 181 23.72 -11.86 4.16
N SER A 182 22.44 -11.62 3.94
CA SER A 182 21.73 -12.02 2.73
C SER A 182 21.02 -10.83 2.09
N VAL A 183 20.81 -10.89 0.79
CA VAL A 183 19.93 -9.99 0.05
C VAL A 183 18.84 -10.83 -0.60
N SER A 184 17.58 -10.47 -0.40
CA SER A 184 16.46 -11.09 -1.12
C SER A 184 15.77 -10.06 -1.99
N ILE A 185 15.38 -10.44 -3.20
CA ILE A 185 14.56 -9.66 -4.13
C ILE A 185 13.34 -10.52 -4.47
N GLU A 186 12.16 -10.06 -4.07
CA GLU A 186 10.86 -10.75 -4.21
C GLU A 186 9.80 -9.76 -4.73
N ASP A 187 9.27 -9.97 -5.95
CA ASP A 187 8.50 -8.96 -6.71
C ASP A 187 9.17 -7.56 -6.68
N GLU A 188 8.46 -6.51 -6.22
CA GLU A 188 8.98 -5.15 -6.06
C GLU A 188 9.71 -4.89 -4.73
N ASN A 189 9.82 -5.90 -3.87
CA ASN A 189 10.39 -5.79 -2.52
C ASN A 189 11.80 -6.36 -2.48
N SER A 190 12.68 -5.70 -1.74
CA SER A 190 14.06 -6.15 -1.58
C SER A 190 14.60 -5.72 -0.23
N ASN A 191 15.31 -6.62 0.43
CA ASN A 191 15.85 -6.38 1.76
C ASN A 191 17.29 -6.90 1.87
N ASP A 192 18.07 -6.18 2.65
CA ASP A 192 19.25 -6.74 3.30
C ASP A 192 18.81 -7.38 4.62
N ALA A 193 19.33 -8.55 4.95
CA ALA A 193 19.28 -9.11 6.30
C ALA A 193 20.71 -9.41 6.76
N PHE A 194 21.07 -8.92 7.94
CA PHE A 194 22.36 -9.15 8.61
C PHE A 194 22.14 -10.06 9.81
N TYR A 195 23.15 -10.87 10.15
CA TYR A 195 23.06 -11.91 11.17
C TYR A 195 24.23 -11.82 12.15
N GLY A 196 24.05 -12.29 13.38
CA GLY A 196 25.15 -12.42 14.33
C GLY A 196 24.72 -12.99 15.68
N ASP A 197 25.65 -12.97 16.64
CA ASP A 197 25.53 -13.69 17.93
C ASP A 197 25.16 -15.16 17.69
N TYR A 198 26.01 -15.84 16.94
CA TYR A 198 25.84 -17.24 16.57
C TYR A 198 26.10 -18.15 17.77
N ARG A 199 25.14 -19.00 18.14
CA ARG A 199 25.23 -19.90 19.32
C ARG A 199 24.64 -21.28 19.06
N GLU A 200 25.36 -22.31 19.47
CA GLU A 200 24.98 -23.72 19.31
C GLU A 200 23.71 -24.04 20.11
N VAL A 201 22.72 -24.62 19.42
CA VAL A 201 21.52 -25.24 19.97
C VAL A 201 21.31 -26.54 19.22
N ASP A 202 21.26 -27.68 19.91
CA ASP A 202 21.06 -29.01 19.31
C ASP A 202 22.03 -29.36 18.16
N GLY A 203 23.24 -28.78 18.19
CA GLY A 203 24.27 -28.93 17.17
C GLY A 203 24.11 -28.01 15.95
N LEU A 204 23.39 -26.88 16.10
CA LEU A 204 23.07 -25.86 15.10
C LEU A 204 23.24 -24.43 15.69
N MET A 205 24.09 -23.55 15.14
CA MET A 205 24.41 -22.17 15.64
C MET A 205 23.32 -21.27 15.13
N VAL A 206 22.26 -21.12 15.89
CA VAL A 206 21.25 -20.14 15.56
C VAL A 206 21.89 -18.74 15.63
N ALA A 207 21.59 -17.87 14.68
CA ALA A 207 21.91 -16.45 14.78
C ALA A 207 20.96 -15.80 15.82
N PHE A 208 21.45 -15.46 17.01
CA PHE A 208 20.61 -14.89 18.07
C PHE A 208 20.26 -13.41 17.87
N TRP A 209 20.81 -12.72 16.86
CA TRP A 209 20.17 -11.52 16.33
C TRP A 209 20.16 -11.47 14.80
N THR A 210 19.13 -10.83 14.27
CA THR A 210 19.04 -10.42 12.86
C THR A 210 18.68 -8.94 12.75
N LYS A 211 19.21 -8.25 11.75
CA LYS A 211 18.82 -6.88 11.40
C LYS A 211 18.43 -6.84 9.93
N GLN A 212 17.20 -6.46 9.63
CA GLN A 212 16.71 -6.30 8.27
C GLN A 212 16.66 -4.81 7.89
N ILE A 213 16.94 -4.51 6.63
CA ILE A 213 16.82 -3.17 6.05
C ILE A 213 16.02 -3.29 4.74
N LEU A 214 14.81 -2.75 4.73
CA LEU A 214 13.94 -2.77 3.55
C LEU A 214 14.35 -1.65 2.59
N HIS A 215 14.87 -1.99 1.40
CA HIS A 215 15.47 -1.02 0.48
C HIS A 215 14.48 0.06 0.01
N GLN A 216 13.19 -0.28 -0.09
CA GLN A 216 12.12 0.61 -0.55
C GLN A 216 11.87 1.79 0.39
N THR A 217 12.23 1.67 1.67
CA THR A 217 11.93 2.67 2.71
C THR A 217 13.14 3.06 3.56
N GLY A 218 14.23 2.28 3.52
CA GLY A 218 15.35 2.39 4.45
C GLY A 218 14.99 2.01 5.89
N GLN A 219 13.81 1.41 6.13
CA GLN A 219 13.37 1.05 7.47
C GLN A 219 14.21 -0.12 7.99
N GLU A 220 14.81 0.06 9.17
CA GLU A 220 15.47 -1.01 9.90
C GLU A 220 14.52 -1.71 10.86
N GLU A 221 14.58 -3.03 10.86
CA GLU A 221 13.98 -3.93 11.86
C GLU A 221 15.11 -4.76 12.49
N ARG A 222 15.02 -5.02 13.79
CA ARG A 222 15.94 -5.93 14.50
C ARG A 222 15.15 -6.92 15.33
N ILE A 223 15.54 -8.19 15.23
CA ILE A 223 15.07 -9.26 16.10
C ILE A 223 16.26 -9.74 16.92
N THR A 224 16.06 -9.95 18.23
CA THR A 224 17.02 -10.61 19.11
C THR A 224 16.33 -11.80 19.77
N ILE A 225 16.75 -13.00 19.41
CA ILE A 225 16.24 -14.25 19.95
C ILE A 225 16.69 -14.35 21.42
N THR A 226 15.77 -14.76 22.30
CA THR A 226 16.06 -15.07 23.70
C THR A 226 15.92 -16.56 23.98
N LYS A 227 15.15 -17.29 23.15
CA LYS A 227 14.98 -18.73 23.20
C LYS A 227 14.80 -19.30 21.79
N TYR A 228 15.49 -20.40 21.52
CA TYR A 228 15.31 -21.24 20.35
C TYR A 228 15.06 -22.67 20.82
N VAL A 229 14.21 -23.42 20.12
CA VAL A 229 14.01 -24.86 20.33
C VAL A 229 13.92 -25.54 18.96
N SER A 230 14.85 -26.47 18.70
CA SER A 230 14.80 -27.35 17.53
C SER A 230 13.86 -28.51 17.80
N ASN A 231 13.14 -28.96 16.77
CA ASN A 231 12.28 -30.17 16.82
C ASN A 231 11.28 -30.21 17.98
N LEU A 232 10.74 -29.05 18.37
CA LEU A 232 9.65 -28.95 19.34
C LEU A 232 8.43 -29.77 18.87
N GLU A 233 7.84 -30.56 19.77
CA GLU A 233 6.53 -31.17 19.54
C GLU A 233 5.46 -30.07 19.52
N ILE A 234 4.85 -29.86 18.35
CA ILE A 234 3.85 -28.82 18.11
C ILE A 234 2.54 -29.48 17.68
N ASP A 235 1.43 -29.11 18.33
CA ASP A 235 0.10 -29.44 17.85
C ASP A 235 -0.17 -28.68 16.55
N SER A 236 -0.55 -29.40 15.49
CA SER A 236 -0.81 -28.81 14.18
C SER A 236 -1.96 -27.79 14.19
N ALA A 237 -2.88 -27.89 15.15
CA ALA A 237 -3.95 -26.90 15.37
C ALA A 237 -3.42 -25.49 15.69
N LEU A 238 -2.17 -25.35 16.16
CA LEU A 238 -1.53 -24.04 16.39
C LEU A 238 -1.41 -23.21 15.11
N PHE A 239 -1.19 -23.86 13.96
CA PHE A 239 -1.03 -23.19 12.67
C PHE A 239 -2.35 -22.76 12.04
N ASP A 240 -3.49 -23.30 12.51
CA ASP A 240 -4.80 -22.88 12.06
C ASP A 240 -5.14 -21.47 12.60
N PRO A 241 -5.86 -20.65 11.80
CA PRO A 241 -6.33 -19.35 12.26
C PRO A 241 -7.32 -19.50 13.43
N PRO A 242 -7.36 -18.53 14.37
CA PRO A 242 -8.31 -18.58 15.48
C PRO A 242 -9.77 -18.59 14.99
N GLU A 243 -10.61 -19.33 15.72
CA GLU A 243 -12.02 -19.55 15.36
C GLU A 243 -12.89 -18.29 15.61
N GLU A 244 -12.63 -17.56 16.69
CA GLU A 244 -13.34 -16.32 17.01
C GLU A 244 -12.55 -15.08 16.59
N THR A 245 -13.12 -14.27 15.70
CA THR A 245 -12.74 -12.86 15.55
C THR A 245 -13.58 -11.99 16.48
N THR A 246 -12.93 -11.22 17.34
CA THR A 246 -13.60 -10.22 18.17
C THR A 246 -14.37 -9.24 17.29
N ARG A 247 -15.70 -9.24 17.36
CA ARG A 247 -16.50 -8.21 16.69
C ARG A 247 -16.29 -6.88 17.43
N ASP A 248 -15.70 -5.91 16.73
CA ASP A 248 -15.31 -4.61 17.26
C ASP A 248 -16.29 -3.49 16.89
N TYR A 249 -17.30 -3.80 16.10
CA TYR A 249 -18.38 -2.91 15.69
C TYR A 249 -19.77 -3.52 15.95
N GLN A 250 -20.79 -2.67 16.07
CA GLN A 250 -22.19 -3.07 16.17
C GLN A 250 -23.10 -2.11 15.39
N PHE A 251 -24.17 -2.65 14.81
CA PHE A 251 -25.31 -1.88 14.33
C PHE A 251 -26.22 -1.54 15.52
N VAL A 252 -26.80 -0.34 15.52
CA VAL A 252 -27.52 0.25 16.67
C VAL A 252 -29.01 0.43 16.38
N GLU A 253 -29.36 0.84 15.16
CA GLU A 253 -30.75 1.05 14.73
C GLU A 253 -31.22 -0.06 13.78
N GLY A 254 -30.35 -0.53 12.89
CA GLY A 254 -30.54 -1.76 12.11
C GLY A 254 -30.05 -3.04 12.80
N ASN A 255 -30.58 -4.19 12.38
CA ASN A 255 -30.07 -5.50 12.80
C ASN A 255 -28.74 -5.89 12.10
N SER A 256 -28.55 -5.45 10.85
CA SER A 256 -27.44 -5.90 10.01
C SER A 256 -27.05 -4.98 8.84
N ALA A 257 -27.63 -3.78 8.72
CA ALA A 257 -27.27 -2.83 7.67
C ALA A 257 -27.62 -1.39 8.04
N GLU A 258 -26.84 -0.43 7.52
CA GLU A 258 -27.11 1.01 7.65
C GLU A 258 -26.87 1.74 6.32
N ASN A 259 -27.62 2.83 6.09
CA ASN A 259 -27.55 3.68 4.90
C ASN A 259 -27.11 5.09 5.31
N ILE A 260 -25.99 5.55 4.76
CA ILE A 260 -25.27 6.73 5.25
C ILE A 260 -25.02 7.67 4.06
N PRO A 261 -25.51 8.92 4.09
CA PRO A 261 -25.24 9.89 3.04
C PRO A 261 -23.78 10.34 3.12
N PHE A 262 -23.12 10.43 1.96
CA PHE A 262 -21.82 11.07 1.83
C PHE A 262 -21.94 12.38 1.05
N ARG A 263 -20.84 13.09 0.86
CA ARG A 263 -20.74 14.21 -0.09
C ARG A 263 -19.71 13.87 -1.16
N PHE A 264 -20.07 13.97 -2.43
CA PHE A 264 -19.16 13.71 -3.55
C PHE A 264 -18.53 14.99 -4.08
N ILE A 265 -17.34 15.35 -3.56
CA ILE A 265 -16.70 16.64 -3.84
C ILE A 265 -15.32 16.43 -4.46
N GLU A 266 -15.05 17.06 -5.61
CA GLU A 266 -13.79 16.90 -6.36
C GLU A 266 -13.37 15.41 -6.47
N ASN A 267 -14.35 14.55 -6.78
CA ASN A 267 -14.24 13.09 -6.89
C ASN A 267 -13.69 12.36 -5.65
N HIS A 268 -14.00 12.80 -4.42
CA HIS A 268 -13.79 12.02 -3.20
C HIS A 268 -15.10 11.87 -2.42
N LEU A 269 -15.26 10.76 -1.70
CA LEU A 269 -16.44 10.45 -0.89
C LEU A 269 -16.20 10.93 0.55
N TYR A 270 -16.79 12.05 0.94
CA TYR A 270 -16.67 12.59 2.29
C TYR A 270 -17.82 12.09 3.16
N ILE A 271 -17.50 11.31 4.19
CA ILE A 271 -18.47 10.70 5.10
C ILE A 271 -18.37 11.33 6.51
N PRO A 272 -19.50 11.60 7.19
CA PRO A 272 -19.51 12.16 8.54
C PRO A 272 -19.26 11.09 9.62
N VAL A 273 -18.12 11.16 10.31
CA VAL A 273 -17.80 10.29 11.45
C VAL A 273 -17.77 11.11 12.73
N THR A 274 -18.39 10.60 13.80
CA THR A 274 -18.37 11.21 15.12
C THR A 274 -17.39 10.49 16.04
N VAL A 275 -16.35 11.22 16.46
CA VAL A 275 -15.41 10.77 17.51
C VAL A 275 -15.68 11.58 18.77
N GLY A 276 -15.91 10.90 19.89
CA GLY A 276 -16.44 11.54 21.10
C GLY A 276 -17.81 12.17 20.85
N CYS A 277 -17.89 13.50 20.85
CA CYS A 277 -19.14 14.28 20.66
C CYS A 277 -19.08 15.24 19.46
N LYS A 278 -18.17 15.04 18.50
CA LYS A 278 -18.00 15.94 17.33
C LYS A 278 -17.92 15.16 16.03
N GLU A 279 -18.87 15.44 15.15
CA GLU A 279 -18.87 14.98 13.76
C GLU A 279 -17.80 15.70 12.94
N ARG A 280 -17.09 14.96 12.08
CA ARG A 280 -16.07 15.47 11.16
C ARG A 280 -16.11 14.69 9.85
N PHE A 281 -15.63 15.29 8.77
CA PHE A 281 -15.51 14.60 7.48
C PHE A 281 -14.24 13.74 7.40
N TRP A 282 -14.44 12.52 6.92
CA TRP A 282 -13.41 11.54 6.59
C TRP A 282 -13.57 11.12 5.13
N ILE A 283 -12.52 10.59 4.50
CA ILE A 283 -12.60 9.98 3.17
C ILE A 283 -12.73 8.47 3.30
N LEU A 284 -13.62 7.84 2.52
CA LEU A 284 -13.59 6.39 2.30
C LEU A 284 -12.51 6.07 1.25
N ASP A 285 -11.61 5.12 1.54
CA ASP A 285 -10.42 4.86 0.73
C ASP A 285 -10.08 3.36 0.66
N THR A 286 -10.51 2.67 -0.40
CA THR A 286 -10.07 1.29 -0.67
C THR A 286 -8.59 1.21 -1.05
N GLY A 287 -7.98 2.36 -1.40
CA GLY A 287 -6.54 2.61 -1.57
C GLY A 287 -5.75 2.69 -0.24
N ALA A 288 -6.41 2.57 0.91
CA ALA A 288 -5.77 2.49 2.23
C ALA A 288 -5.85 1.09 2.84
N GLY A 289 -4.70 0.51 3.17
CA GLY A 289 -4.59 -0.77 3.88
C GLY A 289 -4.82 -0.67 5.40
N MET A 290 -4.92 0.55 5.94
CA MET A 290 -5.25 0.87 7.34
C MET A 290 -5.89 2.26 7.39
N SER A 291 -6.80 2.49 8.32
CA SER A 291 -7.39 3.80 8.60
C SER A 291 -6.36 4.77 9.16
N VAL A 292 -6.49 6.04 8.80
CA VAL A 292 -5.48 7.08 9.07
C VAL A 292 -6.16 8.32 9.64
N ILE A 293 -5.58 8.96 10.64
CA ILE A 293 -5.97 10.31 11.10
C ILE A 293 -4.86 11.33 10.87
N SER A 294 -5.23 12.60 10.85
CA SER A 294 -4.24 13.69 10.82
C SER A 294 -3.55 13.84 12.16
N GLU A 295 -2.26 14.19 12.12
CA GLU A 295 -1.47 14.55 13.30
C GLU A 295 -2.12 15.71 14.08
N GLU A 296 -2.73 16.67 13.38
CA GLU A 296 -3.49 17.75 13.99
C GLU A 296 -4.72 17.25 14.78
N PHE A 297 -5.42 16.23 14.28
CA PHE A 297 -6.59 15.65 14.95
C PHE A 297 -6.21 14.75 16.14
N ALA A 298 -5.15 13.96 16.00
CA ALA A 298 -4.61 13.16 17.11
C ALA A 298 -4.17 14.05 18.29
N ASN A 299 -3.46 15.16 17.99
CA ASN A 299 -3.08 16.16 18.98
C ASN A 299 -4.30 16.89 19.61
N LEU A 300 -5.34 17.20 18.81
CA LEU A 300 -6.58 17.79 19.33
C LEU A 300 -7.31 16.88 20.32
N LEU A 301 -7.23 15.57 20.13
CA LEU A 301 -7.79 14.55 21.02
C LEU A 301 -6.85 14.19 22.19
N GLY A 302 -5.60 14.67 22.19
CA GLY A 302 -4.60 14.37 23.22
C GLY A 302 -4.08 12.93 23.19
N LEU A 303 -4.08 12.30 22.02
CA LEU A 303 -3.67 10.89 21.87
C LEU A 303 -2.14 10.72 21.86
N GLU A 304 -1.66 9.61 22.40
CA GLU A 304 -0.25 9.25 22.38
C GLU A 304 0.18 8.80 20.98
N LEU A 305 1.31 9.30 20.48
CA LEU A 305 1.84 8.97 19.14
C LEU A 305 3.06 8.07 19.27
N LEU A 306 2.98 6.87 18.70
CA LEU A 306 3.96 5.79 18.90
C LEU A 306 4.67 5.41 17.61
N GLY A 307 6.00 5.29 17.68
CA GLY A 307 6.87 4.93 16.56
C GLY A 307 7.00 5.99 15.46
N ASP A 308 7.88 5.72 14.49
CA ASP A 308 8.15 6.54 13.29
C ASP A 308 8.29 5.64 12.04
N LEU A 309 7.28 4.79 11.81
CA LEU A 309 7.19 3.82 10.72
C LEU A 309 7.20 4.50 9.33
N LYS A 310 7.49 3.70 8.29
CA LYS A 310 7.43 4.10 6.89
C LYS A 310 6.24 3.44 6.18
N GLY A 311 5.26 4.25 5.81
CA GLY A 311 4.15 3.83 4.94
C GLY A 311 4.42 4.16 3.47
N LYS A 312 3.63 3.55 2.58
CA LYS A 312 3.61 3.88 1.14
C LYS A 312 2.30 4.56 0.76
N GLY A 313 2.38 5.66 0.02
CA GLY A 313 1.22 6.39 -0.50
C GLY A 313 1.51 7.05 -1.84
N GLY A 314 0.49 7.67 -2.46
CA GLY A 314 0.69 8.35 -3.74
C GLY A 314 1.82 9.39 -3.67
N GLY A 315 2.78 9.26 -4.58
CA GLY A 315 3.96 10.12 -4.67
C GLY A 315 5.07 9.88 -3.63
N GLY A 316 5.03 8.81 -2.83
CA GLY A 316 6.20 8.48 -2.01
C GLY A 316 6.03 7.52 -0.84
N THR A 317 7.17 7.34 -0.17
CA THR A 317 7.22 6.91 1.23
C THR A 317 6.78 8.07 2.12
N VAL A 318 6.02 7.78 3.17
CA VAL A 318 5.49 8.74 4.14
C VAL A 318 5.82 8.27 5.56
N ASN A 319 6.11 9.21 6.46
CA ASN A 319 6.28 8.91 7.88
C ASN A 319 4.90 8.64 8.51
N VAL A 320 4.80 7.54 9.25
CA VAL A 320 3.57 7.08 9.89
C VAL A 320 3.86 6.84 11.37
N LYS A 321 3.04 7.43 12.24
CA LYS A 321 2.98 7.03 13.65
C LYS A 321 1.73 6.19 13.88
N LEU A 322 1.65 5.51 15.01
CA LEU A 322 0.45 4.79 15.43
C LEU A 322 -0.17 5.45 16.65
N THR A 323 -1.48 5.30 16.80
CA THR A 323 -2.20 5.71 18.01
C THR A 323 -3.47 4.87 18.17
N THR A 324 -4.05 4.90 19.37
CA THR A 324 -5.37 4.31 19.64
C THR A 324 -6.44 5.39 19.50
N LEU A 325 -7.24 5.33 18.44
CA LEU A 325 -8.43 6.15 18.28
C LEU A 325 -9.50 5.66 19.29
N PRO A 326 -10.12 6.54 20.09
CA PRO A 326 -11.19 6.16 21.00
C PRO A 326 -12.45 5.71 20.22
N PRO A 327 -13.42 5.07 20.90
CA PRO A 327 -14.69 4.66 20.29
C PRO A 327 -15.35 5.79 19.48
N PHE A 328 -15.80 5.43 18.28
CA PHE A 328 -16.41 6.35 17.33
C PHE A 328 -17.67 5.74 16.73
N ASN A 329 -18.47 6.58 16.08
CA ASN A 329 -19.68 6.16 15.42
C ASN A 329 -19.84 6.81 14.06
N LEU A 330 -20.52 6.08 13.18
CA LEU A 330 -20.84 6.45 11.82
C LEU A 330 -22.30 6.04 11.63
N GLN A 331 -23.21 7.02 11.70
CA GLN A 331 -24.68 6.92 11.63
C GLN A 331 -25.25 5.49 11.75
N GLY A 332 -25.69 5.10 12.96
CA GLY A 332 -26.24 3.77 13.23
C GLY A 332 -25.20 2.67 13.47
N ILE A 333 -23.92 2.89 13.14
CA ILE A 333 -22.82 1.95 13.42
C ILE A 333 -21.91 2.52 14.52
N GLN A 334 -21.64 1.72 15.55
CA GLN A 334 -20.68 2.03 16.62
C GLN A 334 -19.46 1.12 16.55
N PHE A 335 -18.28 1.70 16.78
CA PHE A 335 -17.00 0.99 16.85
C PHE A 335 -16.39 1.16 18.23
N LYS A 336 -15.69 0.12 18.69
CA LYS A 336 -14.76 0.19 19.82
C LYS A 336 -13.55 1.08 19.47
N GLU A 337 -12.63 1.22 20.41
CA GLU A 337 -11.32 1.78 20.10
C GLU A 337 -10.61 0.98 18.99
N GLN A 338 -9.76 1.66 18.21
CA GLN A 338 -9.01 1.08 17.09
C GLN A 338 -7.59 1.63 17.09
N THR A 339 -6.60 0.78 16.84
CA THR A 339 -5.29 1.26 16.39
C THR A 339 -5.47 1.86 14.99
N VAL A 340 -4.98 3.08 14.80
CA VAL A 340 -4.96 3.79 13.51
C VAL A 340 -3.58 4.38 13.21
N ALA A 341 -3.31 4.62 11.93
CA ALA A 341 -2.14 5.36 11.49
C ALA A 341 -2.34 6.88 11.69
N VAL A 342 -1.23 7.60 11.88
CA VAL A 342 -1.21 9.07 12.02
C VAL A 342 -0.19 9.65 11.06
N ILE A 343 -0.61 10.62 10.24
CA ILE A 343 0.24 11.31 9.25
C ILE A 343 -0.01 12.81 9.25
N ASN A 344 0.91 13.56 8.65
CA ASN A 344 0.67 14.98 8.34
C ASN A 344 -0.26 15.11 7.12
N MET A 345 -1.49 15.60 7.30
CA MET A 345 -2.46 15.79 6.21
C MET A 345 -2.52 17.24 5.69
N LYS A 346 -1.66 18.15 6.17
CA LYS A 346 -1.74 19.59 5.86
C LYS A 346 -1.77 19.88 4.35
N ARG A 347 -0.86 19.26 3.58
CA ARG A 347 -0.81 19.43 2.10
C ARG A 347 -2.03 18.85 1.39
N LEU A 348 -2.56 17.72 1.86
CA LEU A 348 -3.78 17.13 1.32
C LEU A 348 -4.97 18.07 1.56
N ASN A 349 -5.16 18.56 2.80
CA ASN A 349 -6.19 19.54 3.14
C ASN A 349 -6.07 20.86 2.33
N GLN A 350 -4.84 21.34 2.09
CA GLN A 350 -4.59 22.50 1.21
C GLN A 350 -5.00 22.24 -0.24
N ARG A 351 -4.77 21.02 -0.76
CA ARG A 351 -5.14 20.62 -2.12
C ARG A 351 -6.62 20.29 -2.28
N LEU A 352 -7.28 19.70 -1.28
CA LEU A 352 -8.72 19.45 -1.30
C LEU A 352 -9.49 20.77 -1.15
N GLY A 353 -9.01 21.67 -0.29
CA GLY A 353 -9.70 22.92 0.03
C GLY A 353 -10.77 22.78 1.13
N MET A 354 -10.87 21.58 1.70
CA MET A 354 -11.68 21.20 2.85
C MET A 354 -10.76 20.61 3.92
N GLU A 355 -11.16 20.71 5.18
CA GLU A 355 -10.49 20.02 6.29
C GLU A 355 -11.07 18.61 6.43
N ILE A 356 -10.27 17.59 6.13
CA ILE A 356 -10.51 16.23 6.62
C ILE A 356 -9.63 15.95 7.83
N VAL A 357 -10.15 15.11 8.73
CA VAL A 357 -9.43 14.67 9.93
C VAL A 357 -8.93 13.23 9.83
N GLY A 358 -9.40 12.47 8.83
CA GLY A 358 -8.99 11.10 8.62
C GLY A 358 -9.49 10.46 7.33
N ILE A 359 -9.08 9.20 7.17
CA ILE A 359 -9.33 8.31 6.04
C ILE A 359 -9.73 6.95 6.64
N LEU A 360 -10.85 6.39 6.20
CA LEU A 360 -11.29 5.03 6.57
C LEU A 360 -10.82 4.04 5.50
N GLY A 361 -9.95 3.11 5.91
CA GLY A 361 -9.28 2.16 5.03
C GLY A 361 -9.83 0.74 5.11
N TYR A 362 -9.03 -0.23 4.65
CA TYR A 362 -9.33 -1.66 4.61
C TYR A 362 -9.74 -2.26 5.95
N ASP A 363 -9.10 -1.85 7.05
CA ASP A 363 -9.51 -2.26 8.39
C ASP A 363 -10.99 -1.94 8.60
N PHE A 364 -11.41 -0.68 8.44
CA PHE A 364 -12.81 -0.30 8.49
C PHE A 364 -13.66 -1.04 7.43
N LEU A 365 -13.26 -1.01 6.16
CA LEU A 365 -14.09 -1.47 5.03
C LEU A 365 -14.28 -3.00 4.99
N SER A 366 -13.28 -3.79 5.39
CA SER A 366 -13.31 -5.27 5.39
C SER A 366 -14.27 -5.89 6.42
N ARG A 367 -14.86 -5.06 7.28
CA ARG A 367 -15.90 -5.44 8.24
C ARG A 367 -17.28 -5.57 7.61
N PHE A 368 -17.48 -5.08 6.39
CA PHE A 368 -18.76 -4.97 5.70
C PHE A 368 -18.73 -5.50 4.26
N VAL A 369 -19.91 -5.75 3.70
CA VAL A 369 -20.14 -5.54 2.27
C VAL A 369 -20.52 -4.07 2.10
N THR A 370 -19.76 -3.31 1.32
CA THR A 370 -19.96 -1.86 1.15
C THR A 370 -20.56 -1.57 -0.21
N LYS A 371 -21.81 -1.10 -0.28
CA LYS A 371 -22.44 -0.59 -1.50
C LYS A 371 -22.21 0.91 -1.60
N ILE A 372 -21.79 1.39 -2.77
CA ILE A 372 -21.61 2.80 -3.07
C ILE A 372 -22.53 3.15 -4.24
N ASP A 373 -23.47 4.08 -4.02
CA ASP A 373 -24.29 4.69 -5.04
C ASP A 373 -23.85 6.15 -5.23
N TYR A 374 -23.13 6.40 -6.33
CA TYR A 374 -22.55 7.71 -6.62
C TYR A 374 -23.59 8.73 -7.08
N ALA A 375 -24.66 8.31 -7.76
CA ALA A 375 -25.68 9.22 -8.28
C ALA A 375 -26.59 9.74 -7.17
N ASN A 376 -26.86 8.91 -6.15
CA ASN A 376 -27.67 9.26 -5.00
C ASN A 376 -26.85 9.72 -3.77
N GLU A 377 -25.52 9.84 -3.90
CA GLU A 377 -24.55 10.16 -2.83
C GLU A 377 -24.77 9.35 -1.54
N LEU A 378 -25.05 8.05 -1.69
CA LEU A 378 -25.38 7.13 -0.58
C LEU A 378 -24.42 5.94 -0.52
N VAL A 379 -23.89 5.66 0.68
CA VAL A 379 -23.14 4.43 0.96
C VAL A 379 -23.91 3.56 1.94
N SER A 380 -24.01 2.27 1.65
CA SER A 380 -24.67 1.28 2.52
C SER A 380 -23.63 0.27 3.02
N PHE A 381 -23.62 0.02 4.33
CA PHE A 381 -22.78 -0.99 4.95
C PHE A 381 -23.65 -2.15 5.42
N TYR A 382 -23.38 -3.36 4.93
CA TYR A 382 -24.11 -4.58 5.28
C TYR A 382 -23.21 -5.56 6.05
N ASP A 383 -23.80 -6.30 6.99
CA ASP A 383 -23.17 -7.43 7.67
C ASP A 383 -22.85 -8.56 6.67
N PRO A 384 -21.58 -8.96 6.49
CA PRO A 384 -21.19 -10.04 5.56
C PRO A 384 -21.76 -11.43 5.89
N GLU A 385 -22.34 -11.63 7.08
CA GLU A 385 -23.02 -12.89 7.44
C GLU A 385 -24.49 -12.93 7.02
N THR A 386 -25.11 -11.78 6.70
CA THR A 386 -26.53 -11.69 6.33
C THR A 386 -26.79 -11.06 4.96
N PHE A 387 -25.74 -10.50 4.32
CA PHE A 387 -25.87 -9.90 3.00
C PHE A 387 -26.10 -10.97 1.91
N GLU A 388 -27.23 -10.87 1.23
CA GLU A 388 -27.51 -11.60 0.00
C GLU A 388 -27.70 -10.63 -1.16
N TYR A 389 -26.94 -10.82 -2.24
CA TYR A 389 -27.06 -10.01 -3.44
C TYR A 389 -28.18 -10.52 -4.36
N THR A 390 -29.23 -9.72 -4.54
CA THR A 390 -30.43 -10.07 -5.35
C THR A 390 -30.59 -9.23 -6.63
N GLY A 391 -29.58 -8.45 -7.02
CA GLY A 391 -29.61 -7.62 -8.23
C GLY A 391 -29.11 -8.34 -9.50
N ASN A 392 -28.98 -7.58 -10.59
CA ASN A 392 -28.56 -8.07 -11.92
C ASN A 392 -27.17 -7.57 -12.35
N GLY A 393 -26.40 -7.03 -11.41
CA GLY A 393 -25.05 -6.51 -11.62
C GLY A 393 -24.03 -7.60 -11.91
N HIS A 394 -22.95 -7.21 -12.58
CA HIS A 394 -21.89 -8.11 -12.99
C HIS A 394 -20.93 -8.35 -11.83
N LYS A 395 -20.70 -9.63 -11.49
CA LYS A 395 -19.76 -10.04 -10.44
C LYS A 395 -18.36 -10.19 -11.02
N LEU A 396 -17.38 -9.58 -10.36
CA LEU A 396 -15.96 -9.68 -10.69
C LEU A 396 -15.21 -10.32 -9.53
N ASN A 397 -14.32 -11.26 -9.84
CA ASN A 397 -13.33 -11.73 -8.88
C ASN A 397 -12.34 -10.59 -8.62
N GLY A 398 -12.26 -10.12 -7.38
CA GLY A 398 -11.38 -9.05 -6.95
C GLY A 398 -10.29 -9.60 -6.04
N HIS A 399 -9.16 -10.04 -6.59
CA HIS A 399 -8.09 -10.60 -5.76
C HIS A 399 -7.52 -9.54 -4.82
N ILE A 400 -7.54 -9.81 -3.51
CA ILE A 400 -7.03 -8.87 -2.51
C ILE A 400 -5.55 -9.16 -2.25
N LYS A 401 -4.67 -8.22 -2.63
CA LYS A 401 -3.23 -8.25 -2.33
C LYS A 401 -2.80 -6.91 -1.73
N ASN A 402 -2.00 -6.95 -0.67
CA ASN A 402 -1.65 -5.78 0.15
C ASN A 402 -2.91 -4.98 0.57
N ASN A 403 -3.96 -5.69 1.00
CA ASN A 403 -5.25 -5.14 1.45
C ASN A 403 -6.10 -4.45 0.37
N ILE A 404 -5.74 -4.58 -0.93
CA ILE A 404 -6.42 -3.86 -2.02
C ILE A 404 -6.85 -4.81 -3.14
N PHE A 405 -8.09 -4.61 -3.58
CA PHE A 405 -8.71 -5.30 -4.71
C PHE A 405 -7.95 -5.05 -6.01
N ARG A 406 -7.61 -6.14 -6.69
CA ARG A 406 -7.12 -6.19 -8.07
C ARG A 406 -8.21 -6.74 -8.97
N ILE A 407 -8.47 -6.01 -10.06
CA ILE A 407 -9.54 -6.30 -11.01
C ILE A 407 -9.05 -6.12 -12.44
N GLU A 408 -9.65 -6.85 -13.37
CA GLU A 408 -9.38 -6.66 -14.80
C GLU A 408 -10.26 -5.55 -15.40
N ALA A 409 -9.65 -4.75 -16.27
CA ALA A 409 -10.33 -3.78 -17.13
C ALA A 409 -9.50 -3.54 -18.40
N THR A 410 -10.15 -3.11 -19.47
CA THR A 410 -9.53 -2.89 -20.78
C THR A 410 -9.61 -1.42 -21.19
N LEU A 411 -8.46 -0.77 -21.40
CA LEU A 411 -8.39 0.61 -21.93
C LEU A 411 -8.07 0.59 -23.44
N ASP A 412 -8.72 1.46 -24.21
CA ASP A 412 -8.56 1.63 -25.67
C ASP A 412 -8.70 0.31 -26.48
N ALA A 413 -9.54 -0.61 -26.01
CA ALA A 413 -9.71 -1.97 -26.53
C ALA A 413 -8.42 -2.80 -26.71
N GLN A 414 -7.29 -2.38 -26.13
CA GLN A 414 -5.95 -2.95 -26.35
C GLN A 414 -5.21 -3.25 -25.05
N HIS A 415 -5.42 -2.45 -24.01
CA HIS A 415 -4.72 -2.54 -22.73
C HIS A 415 -5.60 -3.26 -21.70
N THR A 416 -5.79 -4.56 -21.89
CA THR A 416 -6.42 -5.47 -20.92
C THR A 416 -5.40 -5.94 -19.89
N GLY A 417 -5.77 -5.90 -18.61
CA GLY A 417 -4.95 -6.43 -17.53
C GLY A 417 -5.39 -5.93 -16.16
N THR A 418 -4.54 -6.13 -15.16
CA THR A 418 -4.82 -5.85 -13.75
C THR A 418 -4.74 -4.36 -13.43
N TRP A 419 -5.76 -3.86 -12.71
CA TRP A 419 -5.80 -2.55 -12.10
C TRP A 419 -6.07 -2.63 -10.59
N LEU A 420 -5.57 -1.64 -9.85
CA LEU A 420 -5.92 -1.41 -8.45
C LEU A 420 -7.28 -0.70 -8.37
N PHE A 421 -8.19 -1.19 -7.54
CA PHE A 421 -9.51 -0.56 -7.31
C PHE A 421 -9.44 0.41 -6.12
N ASP A 422 -9.51 1.71 -6.38
CA ASP A 422 -9.24 2.76 -5.39
C ASP A 422 -10.33 3.86 -5.39
N ILE A 423 -11.30 3.77 -4.48
CA ILE A 423 -12.31 4.82 -4.27
C ILE A 423 -11.77 6.06 -3.53
N GLY A 424 -10.52 6.01 -3.03
CA GLY A 424 -9.80 7.19 -2.55
C GLY A 424 -9.15 7.98 -3.70
N ALA A 425 -8.90 7.34 -4.85
CA ALA A 425 -8.35 7.99 -6.02
C ALA A 425 -9.39 8.84 -6.77
N SER A 426 -9.23 10.17 -6.77
CA SER A 426 -10.08 11.11 -7.53
C SER A 426 -10.15 10.88 -9.04
N THR A 427 -9.19 10.16 -9.60
CA THR A 427 -9.06 9.90 -11.04
C THR A 427 -8.47 8.53 -11.28
N SER A 428 -8.99 7.83 -12.29
CA SER A 428 -8.29 6.68 -12.87
C SER A 428 -6.94 7.13 -13.47
N SER A 429 -5.89 6.37 -13.22
CA SER A 429 -4.52 6.70 -13.59
C SER A 429 -3.74 5.47 -14.07
N LEU A 430 -2.84 5.65 -15.03
CA LEU A 430 -1.86 4.65 -15.44
C LEU A 430 -0.61 4.78 -14.56
N HIS A 431 0.06 3.67 -14.25
CA HIS A 431 1.40 3.73 -13.71
C HIS A 431 2.34 4.38 -14.75
N GLY A 432 3.19 5.33 -14.35
CA GLY A 432 4.01 6.10 -15.29
C GLY A 432 4.99 5.24 -16.09
N ALA A 433 5.48 4.13 -15.52
CA ALA A 433 6.23 3.10 -16.25
C ALA A 433 5.41 2.44 -17.36
N TYR A 434 4.15 2.05 -17.08
CA TYR A 434 3.24 1.50 -18.09
C TYR A 434 2.91 2.53 -19.18
N ALA A 435 2.63 3.78 -18.78
CA ALA A 435 2.35 4.90 -19.68
C ALA A 435 3.54 5.24 -20.59
N LEU A 436 4.78 5.09 -20.09
CA LEU A 436 6.00 5.26 -20.88
C LEU A 436 6.19 4.12 -21.89
N LEU A 437 6.14 2.86 -21.43
CA LEU A 437 6.37 1.68 -22.27
C LEU A 437 5.31 1.51 -23.37
N ASN A 438 4.06 1.90 -23.09
CA ASN A 438 2.93 1.80 -24.02
C ASN A 438 2.63 3.12 -24.76
N GLY A 439 3.55 4.09 -24.75
CA GLY A 439 3.48 5.28 -25.61
C GLY A 439 2.45 6.36 -25.21
N PHE A 440 1.72 6.21 -24.10
CA PHE A 440 0.79 7.24 -23.59
C PHE A 440 1.48 8.58 -23.32
N THR A 441 2.76 8.57 -22.95
CA THR A 441 3.59 9.78 -22.79
C THR A 441 3.61 10.66 -24.05
N GLN A 442 3.52 10.08 -25.25
CA GLN A 442 3.54 10.77 -26.54
C GLN A 442 2.18 11.34 -26.96
N ARG A 443 1.07 10.91 -26.33
CA ARG A 443 -0.26 11.44 -26.65
C ARG A 443 -0.36 12.92 -26.29
N LYS A 444 -1.19 13.67 -27.03
CA LYS A 444 -1.58 15.04 -26.64
C LYS A 444 -2.34 14.95 -25.31
N GLY A 445 -2.02 15.85 -24.38
CA GLY A 445 -2.62 15.87 -23.06
C GLY A 445 -2.33 17.18 -22.32
N VAL A 446 -2.87 17.29 -21.11
CA VAL A 446 -2.76 18.46 -20.25
C VAL A 446 -1.90 18.11 -19.05
N GLU A 447 -0.88 18.92 -18.78
CA GLU A 447 -0.05 18.77 -17.57
C GLU A 447 -0.78 19.30 -16.33
N GLY A 448 -0.41 18.81 -15.15
CA GLY A 448 -1.00 19.22 -13.88
C GLY A 448 -0.21 18.72 -12.68
N MET A 449 -0.75 18.96 -11.48
CA MET A 449 -0.21 18.47 -10.21
C MET A 449 -1.21 17.56 -9.49
N GLY A 450 -0.81 16.31 -9.34
CA GLY A 450 -1.43 15.33 -8.45
C GLY A 450 -0.93 15.49 -7.01
N GLN A 451 -1.72 15.02 -6.05
CA GLN A 451 -1.35 14.98 -4.63
C GLN A 451 -1.78 13.63 -4.09
N GLY A 452 -0.83 12.85 -3.57
CA GLY A 452 -1.13 11.66 -2.79
C GLY A 452 -0.86 11.90 -1.31
N ALA A 453 -0.98 10.83 -0.51
CA ALA A 453 -0.75 10.90 0.93
C ALA A 453 0.72 11.16 1.32
N ALA A 454 1.68 10.97 0.41
CA ALA A 454 3.10 11.22 0.66
C ALA A 454 3.56 12.56 0.07
N ASN A 455 3.43 12.76 -1.25
CA ASN A 455 3.89 13.98 -1.91
C ASN A 455 2.94 14.49 -3.02
N THR A 456 3.22 15.71 -3.44
CA THR A 456 2.73 16.31 -4.68
C THR A 456 3.63 15.86 -5.84
N PHE A 457 3.05 15.52 -7.00
CA PHE A 457 3.79 15.02 -8.17
C PHE A 457 3.21 15.59 -9.47
N ARG A 458 4.05 15.68 -10.51
CA ARG A 458 3.59 16.11 -11.84
C ARG A 458 2.78 15.00 -12.49
N THR A 459 1.66 15.37 -13.11
CA THR A 459 0.78 14.46 -13.85
C THR A 459 0.54 14.98 -15.25
N LYS A 460 0.42 14.08 -16.22
CA LYS A 460 -0.11 14.38 -17.55
C LYS A 460 -1.39 13.59 -17.73
N SER A 461 -2.47 14.28 -18.06
CA SER A 461 -3.78 13.70 -18.32
C SER A 461 -4.03 13.66 -19.82
N VAL A 462 -4.52 12.54 -20.32
CA VAL A 462 -4.75 12.27 -21.75
C VAL A 462 -6.18 11.76 -21.96
N LYS A 463 -6.74 12.01 -23.15
CA LYS A 463 -7.99 11.39 -23.57
C LYS A 463 -7.70 10.00 -24.14
N CYS A 464 -8.55 9.05 -23.80
CA CYS A 464 -8.60 7.68 -24.31
C CYS A 464 -9.95 7.47 -25.01
N ASP A 465 -10.05 6.45 -25.85
CA ASP A 465 -11.22 6.20 -26.70
C ASP A 465 -12.35 5.56 -25.90
N ASN A 466 -12.01 4.57 -25.05
CA ASN A 466 -12.95 3.88 -24.17
C ASN A 466 -12.22 3.18 -23.02
N ILE A 467 -12.97 2.85 -21.97
CA ILE A 467 -12.59 1.84 -20.98
C ILE A 467 -13.74 0.87 -20.75
N GLU A 468 -13.46 -0.43 -20.89
CA GLU A 468 -14.36 -1.49 -20.51
C GLU A 468 -14.05 -1.94 -19.07
N PHE A 469 -15.03 -1.77 -18.18
CA PHE A 469 -14.97 -2.21 -16.79
C PHE A 469 -16.25 -2.97 -16.46
N ALA A 470 -16.10 -4.17 -15.89
CA ALA A 470 -17.20 -5.07 -15.58
C ALA A 470 -18.15 -5.36 -16.76
N GLY A 471 -17.63 -5.47 -17.99
CA GLY A 471 -18.47 -5.65 -19.19
C GLY A 471 -19.33 -4.44 -19.58
N PHE A 472 -19.08 -3.28 -18.98
CA PHE A 472 -19.67 -2.01 -19.35
C PHE A 472 -18.60 -1.10 -19.97
N VAL A 473 -18.93 -0.50 -21.12
CA VAL A 473 -18.04 0.44 -21.83
C VAL A 473 -18.39 1.86 -21.42
N VAL A 474 -17.38 2.61 -20.98
CA VAL A 474 -17.43 4.06 -20.77
C VAL A 474 -16.56 4.72 -21.84
N ASP A 475 -17.17 5.48 -22.73
CA ASP A 475 -16.50 6.15 -23.84
C ASP A 475 -15.76 7.42 -23.38
N ASP A 476 -14.77 7.83 -24.18
CA ASP A 476 -14.02 9.08 -24.00
C ASP A 476 -13.34 9.31 -22.61
N PRO A 477 -12.89 8.28 -21.87
CA PRO A 477 -12.37 8.47 -20.53
C PRO A 477 -11.06 9.26 -20.52
N LYS A 478 -10.83 9.97 -19.42
CA LYS A 478 -9.55 10.61 -19.13
C LYS A 478 -8.79 9.82 -18.08
N VAL A 479 -7.57 9.44 -18.45
CA VAL A 479 -6.59 8.83 -17.55
C VAL A 479 -5.41 9.78 -17.41
N ASN A 480 -4.85 9.85 -16.21
CA ASN A 480 -3.59 10.56 -15.98
C ASN A 480 -2.46 9.59 -15.64
N PHE A 481 -1.24 10.07 -15.70
CA PHE A 481 -0.06 9.33 -15.22
C PHE A 481 0.95 10.32 -14.66
N SER A 482 1.71 9.87 -13.67
CA SER A 482 2.86 10.60 -13.15
C SER A 482 4.03 10.55 -14.14
N TYR A 483 4.89 11.57 -14.09
CA TYR A 483 6.10 11.63 -14.89
C TYR A 483 7.15 12.51 -14.21
N GLY A 484 8.44 12.32 -14.57
CA GLY A 484 9.53 13.15 -14.05
C GLY A 484 10.16 12.67 -12.73
N GLY A 485 10.09 11.37 -12.41
CA GLY A 485 10.98 10.76 -11.42
C GLY A 485 10.50 10.74 -9.95
N THR A 486 9.20 10.90 -9.71
CA THR A 486 8.58 10.66 -8.39
C THR A 486 7.71 9.41 -8.33
N ASP A 487 7.74 8.60 -9.40
CA ASP A 487 7.06 7.31 -9.52
C ASP A 487 7.57 6.34 -8.45
N THR A 488 6.84 6.34 -7.36
CA THR A 488 7.15 5.56 -6.17
C THR A 488 6.04 4.54 -6.02
N VAL A 489 6.47 3.28 -6.15
CA VAL A 489 5.69 2.05 -5.95
C VAL A 489 4.77 1.67 -7.14
N PHE A 490 4.61 0.35 -7.29
CA PHE A 490 3.70 -0.41 -8.15
C PHE A 490 4.24 -0.84 -9.52
N THR A 491 3.73 -1.98 -9.98
CA THR A 491 4.54 -3.01 -10.64
C THR A 491 4.50 -2.96 -12.17
N ALA A 492 5.44 -3.63 -12.83
CA ALA A 492 5.44 -3.77 -14.29
C ALA A 492 4.23 -4.57 -14.83
N ASP A 493 3.55 -5.33 -13.96
CA ASP A 493 2.46 -6.25 -14.29
C ASP A 493 1.06 -5.66 -13.96
N GLU A 494 1.00 -4.43 -13.44
CA GLU A 494 -0.23 -3.66 -13.19
C GLU A 494 -0.32 -2.50 -14.20
N ILE A 495 -1.51 -2.24 -14.75
CA ILE A 495 -1.73 -1.14 -15.71
C ILE A 495 -1.81 0.20 -14.99
N GLY A 496 -2.51 0.23 -13.84
CA GLY A 496 -2.80 1.46 -13.13
C GLY A 496 -3.80 1.31 -11.99
N VAL A 497 -4.37 2.44 -11.61
CA VAL A 497 -5.41 2.59 -10.59
C VAL A 497 -6.70 3.01 -11.28
N LEU A 498 -7.81 2.30 -11.03
CA LEU A 498 -9.15 2.79 -11.35
C LEU A 498 -9.69 3.58 -10.17
N GLY A 499 -10.28 4.74 -10.46
CA GLY A 499 -10.74 5.68 -9.44
C GLY A 499 -12.05 6.37 -9.79
N ASN A 500 -12.42 7.34 -8.97
CA ASN A 500 -13.75 7.97 -8.97
C ASN A 500 -14.10 8.76 -10.23
N SER A 501 -13.16 9.09 -11.13
CA SER A 501 -13.50 9.61 -12.46
C SER A 501 -14.22 8.58 -13.34
N LEU A 502 -13.97 7.28 -13.08
CA LEU A 502 -14.70 6.15 -13.66
C LEU A 502 -15.84 5.68 -12.74
N PHE A 503 -15.58 5.45 -11.46
CA PHE A 503 -16.56 4.78 -10.58
C PHE A 503 -17.87 5.54 -10.38
N ARG A 504 -17.87 6.87 -10.53
CA ARG A 504 -19.08 7.72 -10.51
C ARG A 504 -20.16 7.36 -11.53
N ASN A 505 -19.85 6.53 -12.53
CA ASN A 505 -20.81 6.01 -13.51
C ASN A 505 -21.61 4.80 -12.98
N PHE A 506 -21.27 4.26 -11.81
CA PHE A 506 -21.71 2.94 -11.36
C PHE A 506 -22.36 2.96 -9.98
N VAL A 507 -23.04 1.86 -9.66
CA VAL A 507 -23.27 1.43 -8.28
C VAL A 507 -22.36 0.22 -8.05
N ILE A 508 -21.55 0.25 -6.98
CA ILE A 508 -20.49 -0.74 -6.75
C ILE A 508 -20.63 -1.34 -5.35
N TYR A 509 -20.59 -2.67 -5.26
CA TYR A 509 -20.54 -3.41 -4.00
C TYR A 509 -19.13 -3.98 -3.83
N CYS A 510 -18.47 -3.65 -2.73
CA CYS A 510 -17.19 -4.21 -2.32
C CYS A 510 -17.45 -5.29 -1.26
N ASP A 511 -17.29 -6.56 -1.64
CA ASP A 511 -17.48 -7.70 -0.74
C ASP A 511 -16.14 -8.36 -0.44
N TYR A 512 -15.57 -7.95 0.69
CA TYR A 512 -14.28 -8.40 1.18
C TYR A 512 -14.26 -9.85 1.66
N LYS A 513 -15.41 -10.41 2.06
CA LYS A 513 -15.51 -11.78 2.58
C LYS A 513 -15.41 -12.79 1.45
N ASN A 514 -16.02 -12.49 0.31
CA ASN A 514 -16.01 -13.36 -0.87
C ASN A 514 -14.96 -12.94 -1.93
N GLU A 515 -14.11 -11.95 -1.62
CA GLU A 515 -13.13 -11.35 -2.55
C GLU A 515 -13.75 -10.99 -3.92
N GLN A 516 -14.93 -10.35 -3.90
CA GLN A 516 -15.67 -9.98 -5.12
C GLN A 516 -16.04 -8.50 -5.14
N LEU A 517 -16.10 -7.93 -6.35
CA LEU A 517 -16.85 -6.71 -6.62
C LEU A 517 -18.14 -7.08 -7.35
N ILE A 518 -19.22 -6.33 -7.09
CA ILE A 518 -20.45 -6.41 -7.89
C ILE A 518 -20.72 -5.02 -8.47
N VAL A 519 -20.93 -4.94 -9.78
CA VAL A 519 -21.02 -3.66 -10.49
C VAL A 519 -22.34 -3.57 -11.25
N GLU A 520 -23.09 -2.51 -10.98
CA GLU A 520 -24.32 -2.12 -11.68
C GLU A 520 -24.07 -0.77 -12.37
N LYS A 521 -24.80 -0.47 -13.45
CA LYS A 521 -24.84 0.90 -13.97
C LYS A 521 -25.53 1.81 -12.95
N GLY A 522 -24.93 2.96 -12.63
CA GLY A 522 -25.59 4.02 -11.87
C GLY A 522 -26.47 4.88 -12.76
N ASP A 523 -27.35 5.68 -12.15
CA ASP A 523 -28.24 6.58 -12.88
C ASP A 523 -27.47 7.63 -13.73
N ASP A 524 -26.23 7.91 -13.33
CA ASP A 524 -25.30 8.83 -14.00
C ASP A 524 -24.40 8.16 -15.07
N PHE A 525 -24.59 6.88 -15.43
CA PHE A 525 -23.66 6.09 -16.27
C PHE A 525 -23.29 6.71 -17.64
N ASN A 526 -24.20 7.44 -18.29
CA ASN A 526 -23.99 8.08 -19.60
C ASN A 526 -23.88 9.62 -19.49
N LYS A 527 -23.55 10.16 -18.31
CA LYS A 527 -23.58 11.60 -18.03
C LYS A 527 -22.25 12.26 -18.40
N GLU A 528 -22.31 13.40 -19.08
CA GLU A 528 -21.17 14.29 -19.18
C GLU A 528 -20.96 15.03 -17.85
N PHE A 529 -19.77 14.94 -17.28
CA PHE A 529 -19.43 15.59 -16.01
C PHE A 529 -18.58 16.84 -16.23
N PRO A 530 -18.81 17.95 -15.51
CA PRO A 530 -18.01 19.17 -15.65
C PRO A 530 -16.52 18.97 -15.37
N GLU A 531 -15.70 19.54 -16.25
CA GLU A 531 -14.24 19.34 -16.27
C GLU A 531 -13.49 20.66 -16.18
N ASP A 532 -12.21 20.63 -15.77
CA ASP A 532 -11.37 21.83 -15.78
C ASP A 532 -11.24 22.39 -17.21
N LYS A 533 -11.53 23.69 -17.35
CA LYS A 533 -11.44 24.45 -18.60
C LYS A 533 -10.34 25.51 -18.55
N THR A 534 -9.34 25.35 -17.66
CA THR A 534 -8.34 26.38 -17.38
C THR A 534 -6.89 25.95 -17.48
N GLY A 535 -6.52 24.73 -17.05
CA GLY A 535 -5.14 24.33 -16.81
C GLY A 535 -4.52 24.94 -15.54
N LEU A 536 -5.33 25.46 -14.62
CA LEU A 536 -4.91 26.14 -13.40
C LEU A 536 -5.07 25.24 -12.17
N THR A 537 -3.96 24.90 -11.50
CA THR A 537 -4.04 24.24 -10.19
C THR A 537 -3.99 25.28 -9.07
N LEU A 538 -5.12 25.49 -8.40
CA LEU A 538 -5.23 26.30 -7.19
C LEU A 538 -5.18 25.42 -5.93
N ILE A 539 -4.52 25.92 -4.89
CA ILE A 539 -4.52 25.38 -3.52
C ILE A 539 -4.91 26.44 -2.49
N ARG A 540 -5.30 26.03 -1.28
CA ARG A 540 -5.42 26.93 -0.12
C ARG A 540 -4.03 27.23 0.42
N SER A 541 -3.67 28.49 0.56
CA SER A 541 -2.38 28.90 1.15
C SER A 541 -2.42 28.86 2.68
N GLU A 542 -1.25 28.81 3.31
CA GLU A 542 -1.15 28.76 4.79
C GLU A 542 -1.79 29.97 5.47
N ASN A 543 -1.79 31.12 4.79
CA ASN A 543 -2.37 32.37 5.28
C ASN A 543 -3.88 32.51 4.99
N GLY A 544 -4.57 31.41 4.67
CA GLY A 544 -6.02 31.37 4.48
C GLY A 544 -6.53 31.96 3.15
N GLY A 545 -5.66 32.17 2.16
CA GLY A 545 -6.04 32.59 0.81
C GLY A 545 -5.99 31.44 -0.20
N PHE A 546 -5.97 31.78 -1.49
CA PHE A 546 -5.76 30.82 -2.58
C PHE A 546 -4.50 31.17 -3.37
N GLU A 547 -3.75 30.15 -3.77
CA GLU A 547 -2.47 30.29 -4.45
C GLU A 547 -2.40 29.37 -5.67
N VAL A 548 -1.77 29.85 -6.73
CA VAL A 548 -1.50 29.07 -7.94
C VAL A 548 -0.30 28.15 -7.71
N LEU A 549 -0.58 26.85 -7.57
CA LEU A 549 0.43 25.80 -7.46
C LEU A 549 1.02 25.44 -8.84
N PHE A 550 0.23 25.51 -9.91
CA PHE A 550 0.69 25.14 -11.25
C PHE A 550 -0.16 25.79 -12.35
N VAL A 551 0.48 26.07 -13.48
CA VAL A 551 -0.16 26.58 -14.70
C VAL A 551 0.34 25.73 -15.87
N ALA A 552 -0.56 24.95 -16.47
CA ALA A 552 -0.24 24.10 -17.61
C ALA A 552 0.06 24.93 -18.87
N GLU A 553 1.12 24.60 -19.61
CA GLU A 553 1.49 25.33 -20.82
C GLU A 553 0.41 25.25 -21.91
N GLY A 554 0.30 26.30 -22.74
CA GLY A 554 -0.67 26.38 -23.84
C GLY A 554 -2.16 26.51 -23.44
N THR A 555 -2.49 26.34 -22.15
CA THR A 555 -3.87 26.40 -21.63
C THR A 555 -4.41 27.83 -21.48
N PRO A 556 -5.72 28.03 -21.24
CA PRO A 556 -6.28 29.35 -20.98
C PRO A 556 -5.64 30.10 -19.81
N ALA A 557 -5.21 29.42 -18.75
CA ALA A 557 -4.53 30.05 -17.62
C ALA A 557 -3.15 30.60 -18.02
N ALA A 558 -2.36 29.84 -18.80
CA ALA A 558 -1.09 30.33 -19.34
C ALA A 558 -1.31 31.55 -20.26
N LYS A 559 -2.31 31.48 -21.14
CA LYS A 559 -2.68 32.59 -22.05
C LYS A 559 -3.17 33.84 -21.31
N ALA A 560 -3.90 33.66 -20.21
CA ALA A 560 -4.33 34.74 -19.32
C ALA A 560 -3.17 35.36 -18.49
N GLY A 561 -1.99 34.73 -18.48
CA GLY A 561 -0.78 35.25 -17.85
C GLY A 561 -0.61 34.92 -16.37
N PHE A 562 -1.32 33.91 -15.86
CA PHE A 562 -1.08 33.35 -14.51
C PHE A 562 0.33 32.75 -14.41
N ARG A 563 0.85 32.68 -13.18
CA ARG A 563 2.10 32.01 -12.85
C ARG A 563 1.99 31.29 -11.51
N GLU A 564 2.81 30.26 -11.32
CA GLU A 564 3.08 29.67 -10.01
C GLU A 564 3.44 30.75 -8.97
N GLY A 565 2.92 30.61 -7.75
CA GLY A 565 3.06 31.60 -6.66
C GLY A 565 2.12 32.82 -6.74
N ASP A 566 1.28 32.95 -7.77
CA ASP A 566 0.23 33.98 -7.78
C ASP A 566 -0.76 33.75 -6.64
N THR A 567 -0.89 34.72 -5.71
CA THR A 567 -1.94 34.68 -4.69
C THR A 567 -3.21 35.35 -5.22
N VAL A 568 -4.34 34.65 -5.26
CA VAL A 568 -5.62 35.22 -5.72
C VAL A 568 -6.16 36.21 -4.67
N LYS A 569 -6.58 37.40 -5.13
CA LYS A 569 -7.11 38.49 -4.30
C LYS A 569 -8.61 38.71 -4.53
N SER A 570 -9.07 38.70 -5.78
CA SER A 570 -10.49 38.76 -6.10
C SER A 570 -10.81 38.09 -7.43
N ILE A 571 -12.08 37.70 -7.60
CA ILE A 571 -12.65 37.18 -8.85
C ILE A 571 -13.92 37.97 -9.14
N ASN A 572 -14.04 38.52 -10.34
CA ASN A 572 -15.14 39.41 -10.76
C ASN A 572 -15.40 40.59 -9.79
N GLY A 573 -14.33 41.09 -9.16
CA GLY A 573 -14.38 42.18 -8.18
C GLY A 573 -14.72 41.75 -6.74
N ILE A 574 -15.14 40.50 -6.52
CA ILE A 574 -15.42 39.94 -5.20
C ILE A 574 -14.11 39.46 -4.57
N ASP A 575 -13.74 40.00 -3.41
CA ASP A 575 -12.58 39.54 -2.64
C ASP A 575 -12.74 38.05 -2.30
N VAL A 576 -11.68 37.26 -2.49
CA VAL A 576 -11.73 35.80 -2.33
C VAL A 576 -12.16 35.33 -0.94
N ARG A 577 -12.07 36.18 0.09
CA ARG A 577 -12.57 35.90 1.44
C ARG A 577 -14.10 35.82 1.54
N TYR A 578 -14.81 36.32 0.54
CA TYR A 578 -16.28 36.24 0.41
C TYR A 578 -16.73 35.21 -0.63
N ILE A 579 -15.81 34.41 -1.17
CA ILE A 579 -16.12 33.25 -2.02
C ILE A 579 -16.09 32.00 -1.14
N ASP A 580 -17.02 31.07 -1.37
CA ASP A 580 -17.22 29.86 -0.55
C ASP A 580 -16.13 28.79 -0.78
N GLY A 581 -14.91 29.12 -0.37
CA GLY A 581 -13.76 28.23 -0.41
C GLY A 581 -13.22 27.93 -1.82
N LEU A 582 -12.25 27.02 -1.84
CA LEU A 582 -11.58 26.58 -3.07
C LEU A 582 -12.51 25.75 -3.97
N ILE A 583 -13.48 25.06 -3.38
CA ILE A 583 -14.45 24.21 -4.08
C ILE A 583 -15.39 25.06 -4.94
N ALA A 584 -15.93 26.17 -4.42
CA ALA A 584 -16.73 27.08 -5.22
C ALA A 584 -15.93 27.69 -6.39
N ILE A 585 -14.67 28.07 -6.17
CA ILE A 585 -13.79 28.54 -7.24
C ILE A 585 -13.59 27.45 -8.30
N ARG A 586 -13.30 26.21 -7.90
CA ARG A 586 -13.15 25.09 -8.87
C ARG A 586 -14.43 24.83 -9.66
N LYS A 587 -15.60 24.94 -9.05
CA LYS A 587 -16.89 24.85 -9.76
C LYS A 587 -16.99 25.94 -10.83
N MET A 588 -16.69 27.20 -10.50
CA MET A 588 -16.65 28.30 -11.48
C MET A 588 -15.69 28.02 -12.65
N LEU A 589 -14.54 27.39 -12.39
CA LEU A 589 -13.56 27.05 -13.43
C LEU A 589 -13.97 25.86 -14.34
N LYS A 590 -15.09 25.19 -14.01
CA LYS A 590 -15.69 24.08 -14.78
C LYS A 590 -16.92 24.49 -15.60
N GLU A 591 -17.36 25.75 -15.52
CA GLU A 591 -18.49 26.34 -16.27
C GLU A 591 -18.25 26.33 -17.80
N GLU A 592 -19.24 26.75 -18.59
CA GLU A 592 -19.24 26.61 -20.05
C GLU A 592 -18.05 27.28 -20.77
N PRO A 593 -17.54 26.69 -21.88
CA PRO A 593 -16.50 27.32 -22.70
C PRO A 593 -16.89 28.72 -23.16
N GLY A 594 -15.93 29.64 -23.11
CA GLY A 594 -16.15 31.03 -23.45
C GLY A 594 -16.57 31.92 -22.28
N THR A 595 -16.98 31.34 -21.14
CA THR A 595 -17.19 32.08 -19.88
C THR A 595 -15.93 32.84 -19.48
N GLU A 596 -16.08 34.08 -19.02
CA GLU A 596 -14.96 34.97 -18.68
C GLU A 596 -14.96 35.37 -17.20
N TYR A 597 -13.79 35.33 -16.59
CA TYR A 597 -13.54 35.73 -15.21
C TYR A 597 -12.41 36.77 -15.13
N ALA A 598 -12.67 37.87 -14.42
CA ALA A 598 -11.70 38.91 -14.13
C ALA A 598 -11.04 38.65 -12.78
N PHE A 599 -9.81 38.14 -12.80
CA PHE A 599 -9.01 37.86 -11.61
C PHE A 599 -8.15 39.08 -11.23
N VAL A 600 -8.01 39.32 -9.93
CA VAL A 600 -6.88 40.09 -9.38
C VAL A 600 -6.00 39.10 -8.63
N VAL A 601 -4.72 39.06 -8.98
CA VAL A 601 -3.69 38.27 -8.29
C VAL A 601 -2.58 39.16 -7.75
N LYS A 602 -1.92 38.75 -6.68
CA LYS A 602 -0.70 39.37 -6.17
C LYS A 602 0.50 38.53 -6.61
N ARG A 603 1.45 39.17 -7.30
CA ARG A 603 2.73 38.60 -7.76
C ARG A 603 3.86 39.57 -7.41
N ASP A 604 4.94 39.09 -6.80
CA ASP A 604 6.12 39.91 -6.45
C ASP A 604 5.74 41.18 -5.65
N GLY A 605 4.76 41.04 -4.74
CA GLY A 605 4.22 42.16 -3.95
C GLY A 605 3.18 43.03 -4.66
N LYS A 606 3.05 42.96 -6.00
CA LYS A 606 2.20 43.84 -6.83
C LYS A 606 0.92 43.16 -7.29
N GLU A 607 -0.17 43.92 -7.40
CA GLU A 607 -1.42 43.41 -7.99
C GLU A 607 -1.36 43.37 -9.51
N LYS A 608 -1.94 42.33 -10.11
CA LYS A 608 -2.13 42.17 -11.55
C LYS A 608 -3.58 41.79 -11.84
N ARG A 609 -4.17 42.42 -12.85
CA ARG A 609 -5.50 42.07 -13.37
C ARG A 609 -5.31 41.10 -14.53
N LEU A 610 -5.87 39.90 -14.41
CA LEU A 610 -5.81 38.84 -15.43
C LEU A 610 -7.23 38.53 -15.90
N LYS A 611 -7.41 38.30 -17.20
CA LYS A 611 -8.71 37.92 -17.78
C LYS A 611 -8.64 36.47 -18.23
N LEU A 612 -9.30 35.58 -17.50
CA LEU A 612 -9.41 34.16 -17.83
C LEU A 612 -10.65 33.94 -18.68
N LYS A 613 -10.51 33.26 -19.82
CA LYS A 613 -11.64 32.80 -20.64
C LYS A 613 -11.60 31.28 -20.73
N LEU A 614 -12.62 30.60 -20.24
CA LEU A 614 -12.67 29.14 -20.20
C LEU A 614 -12.63 28.55 -21.62
N ALA A 615 -11.95 27.42 -21.79
CA ALA A 615 -11.98 26.64 -23.02
C ALA A 615 -11.69 25.16 -22.73
N ASN A 616 -12.23 24.26 -23.57
CA ASN A 616 -11.90 22.84 -23.50
C ASN A 616 -10.39 22.64 -23.73
N LEU A 617 -9.78 21.79 -22.91
CA LEU A 617 -8.31 21.62 -22.87
C LEU A 617 -7.79 20.49 -23.78
N TYR A 618 -8.69 19.63 -24.27
CA TYR A 618 -8.38 18.42 -25.03
C TYR A 618 -8.74 18.60 -26.50
#